data_AF-A0A9X3MG25-F1
#
_entry.id   AF-A0A9X3MG25-F1
#
_cell.length_a   1.000
_cell.length_b   1.000
_cell.length_c   1.000
_cell.angle_alpha   90.00
_cell.angle_beta   90.00
_cell.angle_gamma   90.00
#
_symmetry.space_group_name_H-M   'P 1'
#
loop_
_entity.id
_entity.type
_entity.pdbx_description
1 polymer ?
#
loop_
_entity_poly.entity_id
_entity_poly.type
_entity_poly.pdbx_seq_one_letter_code
_entity_poly.pdbx_strand_id
1 'polypeptide(L)'
;MSFKANIKFIALATAGFSISSQAALYQVVQVVPDNTNLSSFGSAIQSGDINDPITGQPYSLGCFEKEANCDASKFKIALDVRSTAMLEGKPIDVSELREEVPFAMDSSFAYRGSESGFKRYCDNEKKYKICSAWASTLWQAWSLGHNEASEPTVTAYVEGDHNTAFPLFNPNTKNSVVNALTKDAKSIGTVATGLDSKDTISPVKPNFTTAGDQAAIVATRAWATDGTITVGSVARKSGSNHSSKAAIWDDKGNALELEWQSKRLKGGKRLAQGSMRDFVTDGSTVYGVGYNSYQKDNYMDATVFVGDLNKKEDWVNKPVDGAQQRIKNKTLHSNSRLTGVNSNFVAIGEAKRSGQYLMPTGSAPNRLFVVNDVRAKTLRANYLQSGIFFDGASGKMGAINTYNEIVGRVDAEKVRASKGKPRRQRAFILPYAKNSKVSERAKTLFDGKAWYLDDLTNGSDSSDTSSTSYSQENNRFRIIDASDINDAGVISATALKCHSGYKTTANNATCSDKEEVVAVKLIPIKGKTAKNIVPRDVEKTPTKRNGAGLGLFTAFGLIILSITRNVKTRKINIK
;
A
#
# COMPACT_ATOMS: atom_id res chain seq x y z
N MET A 1 -13.07 10.49 -33.60
CA MET A 1 -14.37 10.41 -32.90
C MET A 1 -14.07 10.28 -31.42
N SER A 2 -14.17 11.39 -30.68
CA SER A 2 -13.96 11.43 -29.24
C SER A 2 -15.15 10.75 -28.58
N PHE A 3 -14.95 9.56 -28.04
CA PHE A 3 -15.94 8.94 -27.14
C PHE A 3 -15.90 9.73 -25.83
N LYS A 4 -16.82 10.69 -25.67
CA LYS A 4 -17.17 11.21 -24.35
C LYS A 4 -17.83 10.06 -23.58
N ALA A 5 -17.05 9.39 -22.72
CA ALA A 5 -17.58 8.39 -21.81
C ALA A 5 -18.43 9.10 -20.75
N ASN A 6 -19.73 8.84 -20.73
CA ASN A 6 -20.58 9.12 -19.57
C ASN A 6 -20.35 7.99 -18.56
N ILE A 7 -19.77 8.33 -17.42
CA ILE A 7 -19.34 7.43 -16.34
C ILE A 7 -20.44 7.49 -15.25
N LYS A 8 -21.06 6.35 -14.90
CA LYS A 8 -21.98 6.12 -13.77
C LYS A 8 -21.40 5.09 -12.78
N PHE A 9 -20.90 5.53 -11.62
CA PHE A 9 -20.44 4.65 -10.56
C PHE A 9 -21.66 3.94 -9.95
N ILE A 10 -21.68 2.61 -10.00
CA ILE A 10 -22.61 1.80 -9.21
C ILE A 10 -21.82 1.26 -8.02
N ALA A 11 -21.91 1.94 -6.88
CA ALA A 11 -21.69 1.26 -5.62
C ALA A 11 -22.82 0.21 -5.52
N LEU A 12 -22.52 -1.04 -5.85
CA LEU A 12 -23.44 -2.14 -5.59
C LEU A 12 -23.44 -2.37 -4.07
N ALA A 13 -24.21 -1.55 -3.36
CA ALA A 13 -24.71 -1.89 -2.05
C ALA A 13 -25.79 -2.94 -2.26
N THR A 14 -25.46 -4.20 -2.00
CA THR A 14 -26.48 -5.20 -1.71
C THR A 14 -27.19 -4.77 -0.42
N ALA A 15 -28.52 -4.83 -0.49
CA ALA A 15 -29.49 -4.06 0.28
C ALA A 15 -29.39 -4.16 1.82
N GLY A 16 -29.97 -3.16 2.50
CA GLY A 16 -30.10 -3.12 3.95
C GLY A 16 -31.03 -4.19 4.49
N PHE A 17 -30.65 -4.78 5.62
CA PHE A 17 -31.48 -5.73 6.36
C PHE A 17 -31.32 -5.57 7.88
N SER A 18 -32.41 -5.91 8.56
CA SER A 18 -32.59 -5.97 10.01
C SER A 18 -31.65 -6.97 10.70
N ILE A 19 -31.26 -6.61 11.93
CA ILE A 19 -30.13 -7.16 12.68
C ILE A 19 -30.49 -8.49 13.35
N SER A 20 -29.76 -9.56 13.04
CA SER A 20 -29.63 -10.72 13.93
C SER A 20 -28.17 -10.96 14.36
N SER A 21 -28.00 -11.76 15.42
CA SER A 21 -26.92 -11.60 16.40
C SER A 21 -25.60 -12.35 16.11
N GLN A 22 -25.41 -12.98 14.95
CA GLN A 22 -24.15 -13.69 14.64
C GLN A 22 -23.79 -13.51 13.16
N ALA A 23 -22.63 -12.89 12.87
CA ALA A 23 -21.82 -13.02 11.62
C ALA A 23 -21.08 -11.71 11.24
N ALA A 24 -19.76 -11.78 11.08
CA ALA A 24 -18.80 -10.77 10.61
C ALA A 24 -18.69 -9.46 11.42
N LEU A 25 -17.48 -8.88 11.41
CA LEU A 25 -17.16 -7.58 12.00
C LEU A 25 -17.14 -6.47 10.92
N TYR A 26 -16.86 -6.83 9.67
CA TYR A 26 -16.84 -5.94 8.52
C TYR A 26 -17.74 -6.45 7.38
N GLN A 27 -18.43 -5.53 6.71
CA GLN A 27 -19.00 -5.72 5.38
C GLN A 27 -17.95 -5.38 4.30
N VAL A 28 -17.86 -6.19 3.24
CA VAL A 28 -17.01 -5.91 2.09
C VAL A 28 -17.84 -5.31 0.96
N VAL A 29 -17.52 -4.08 0.57
CA VAL A 29 -18.17 -3.39 -0.56
C VAL A 29 -17.16 -3.24 -1.69
N GLN A 30 -17.45 -3.80 -2.85
CA GLN A 30 -16.63 -3.59 -4.03
C GLN A 30 -16.84 -2.17 -4.58
N VAL A 31 -15.74 -1.50 -4.93
CA VAL A 31 -15.77 -0.21 -5.61
C VAL A 31 -15.26 -0.42 -7.03
N VAL A 32 -16.13 -0.15 -8.00
CA VAL A 32 -15.86 -0.42 -9.42
C VAL A 32 -15.75 0.89 -10.18
N PRO A 33 -14.60 1.20 -10.81
CA PRO A 33 -14.54 2.21 -11.87
C PRO A 33 -15.25 1.68 -13.12
N ASP A 34 -16.01 2.53 -13.79
CA ASP A 34 -16.87 2.07 -14.88
C ASP A 34 -16.11 1.50 -16.07
N ASN A 35 -16.73 0.50 -16.72
CA ASN A 35 -16.31 -0.03 -18.02
C ASN A 35 -14.86 -0.52 -18.13
N THR A 36 -14.25 -0.97 -17.02
CA THR A 36 -12.91 -1.59 -17.07
C THR A 36 -13.02 -3.09 -16.79
N ASN A 37 -12.54 -3.92 -17.73
CA ASN A 37 -12.22 -5.33 -17.51
C ASN A 37 -10.83 -5.51 -16.84
N LEU A 38 -10.27 -4.41 -16.29
CA LEU A 38 -8.94 -4.36 -15.70
C LEU A 38 -9.02 -4.56 -14.18
N SER A 39 -7.87 -4.88 -13.59
CA SER A 39 -7.76 -5.06 -12.14
C SER A 39 -7.78 -3.71 -11.43
N SER A 40 -8.52 -3.63 -10.32
CA SER A 40 -8.58 -2.45 -9.46
C SER A 40 -7.98 -2.74 -8.08
N PHE A 41 -7.31 -1.75 -7.51
CA PHE A 41 -6.57 -1.85 -6.25
C PHE A 41 -6.95 -0.68 -5.35
N GLY A 42 -7.46 -0.95 -4.15
CA GLY A 42 -7.68 0.10 -3.16
C GLY A 42 -6.36 0.75 -2.77
N SER A 43 -6.28 2.08 -2.85
CA SER A 43 -5.03 2.83 -2.65
C SER A 43 -5.07 3.76 -1.45
N ALA A 44 -6.20 4.43 -1.19
CA ALA A 44 -6.39 5.30 -0.02
C ALA A 44 -7.87 5.36 0.42
N ILE A 45 -8.13 5.83 1.64
CA ILE A 45 -9.47 6.13 2.17
C ILE A 45 -9.53 7.60 2.60
N GLN A 46 -10.68 8.25 2.40
CA GLN A 46 -10.95 9.60 2.90
C GLN A 46 -10.68 9.66 4.40
N SER A 47 -9.77 10.55 4.79
CA SER A 47 -9.42 10.74 6.19
C SER A 47 -10.58 11.34 6.99
N GLY A 48 -10.54 11.14 8.30
CA GLY A 48 -11.54 11.64 9.23
C GLY A 48 -12.16 10.54 10.09
N ASP A 49 -13.05 10.98 10.97
CA ASP A 49 -13.81 10.16 11.89
C ASP A 49 -15.32 10.42 11.71
N ILE A 50 -16.15 9.63 12.38
CA ILE A 50 -17.59 9.82 12.44
C ILE A 50 -17.94 10.46 13.79
N ASN A 51 -18.50 11.66 13.74
CA ASN A 51 -18.86 12.40 14.95
C ASN A 51 -20.31 12.10 15.36
N ASP A 52 -20.52 12.03 16.67
CA ASP A 52 -21.84 12.07 17.28
C ASP A 52 -22.47 13.45 17.05
N PRO A 53 -23.66 13.53 16.42
CA PRO A 53 -24.31 14.80 16.12
C PRO A 53 -24.75 15.58 17.38
N ILE A 54 -24.87 14.92 18.54
CA ILE A 54 -25.28 15.54 19.80
C ILE A 54 -24.08 16.21 20.47
N THR A 55 -22.96 15.49 20.60
CA THR A 55 -21.76 15.98 21.31
C THR A 55 -20.76 16.68 20.41
N GLY A 56 -20.83 16.46 19.09
CA GLY A 56 -19.85 16.93 18.11
C GLY A 56 -18.50 16.21 18.17
N GLN A 57 -18.35 15.20 19.04
CA GLN A 57 -17.13 14.44 19.24
C GLN A 57 -17.16 13.12 18.46
N PRO A 58 -16.00 12.55 18.09
CA PRO A 58 -15.95 11.22 17.48
C PRO A 58 -16.59 10.13 18.35
N TYR A 59 -17.28 9.17 17.72
CA TYR A 59 -17.75 7.97 18.42
C TYR A 59 -16.56 7.15 18.92
N SER A 60 -16.63 6.67 20.17
CA SER A 60 -15.51 5.93 20.79
C SER A 60 -15.11 4.66 20.02
N LEU A 61 -16.10 4.00 19.40
CA LEU A 61 -15.92 2.84 18.53
C LEU A 61 -16.03 3.19 17.04
N GLY A 62 -16.07 4.46 16.65
CA GLY A 62 -16.19 4.89 15.26
C GLY A 62 -17.44 4.29 14.59
N CYS A 63 -17.30 3.76 13.37
CA CYS A 63 -18.40 3.15 12.64
C CYS A 63 -18.93 1.83 13.24
N PHE A 64 -18.26 1.27 14.26
CA PHE A 64 -18.78 0.10 14.98
C PHE A 64 -19.88 0.47 15.97
N GLU A 65 -20.01 1.75 16.35
CA GLU A 65 -21.08 2.17 17.26
C GLU A 65 -22.46 1.97 16.61
N LYS A 66 -23.47 1.61 17.42
CA LYS A 66 -24.82 1.35 16.87
C LYS A 66 -25.44 2.61 16.28
N GLU A 67 -25.19 3.74 16.92
CA GLU A 67 -25.71 5.06 16.58
C GLU A 67 -24.89 5.74 15.48
N ALA A 68 -23.68 5.25 15.18
CA ALA A 68 -22.86 5.79 14.10
C ALA A 68 -23.51 5.55 12.74
N ASN A 69 -23.80 6.63 12.00
CA ASN A 69 -24.38 6.51 10.67
C ASN A 69 -23.31 6.32 9.58
N CYS A 70 -22.65 5.17 9.62
CA CYS A 70 -21.73 4.73 8.57
C CYS A 70 -22.42 3.78 7.59
N ASP A 71 -22.39 4.14 6.31
CA ASP A 71 -22.85 3.33 5.19
C ASP A 71 -21.87 3.48 4.01
N ALA A 72 -22.16 2.81 2.89
CA ALA A 72 -21.29 2.83 1.71
C ALA A 72 -21.11 4.21 1.06
N SER A 73 -22.00 5.19 1.34
CA SER A 73 -21.85 6.57 0.86
C SER A 73 -20.85 7.39 1.68
N LYS A 74 -20.52 6.93 2.90
CA LYS A 74 -19.51 7.56 3.75
C LYS A 74 -18.11 7.12 3.35
N PHE A 75 -17.18 8.06 3.52
CA PHE A 75 -15.75 7.92 3.27
C PHE A 75 -15.44 7.36 1.87
N LYS A 76 -15.08 8.28 0.96
CA LYS A 76 -14.66 7.93 -0.39
C LYS A 76 -13.33 7.18 -0.36
N ILE A 77 -13.19 6.19 -1.23
CA ILE A 77 -11.93 5.47 -1.46
C ILE A 77 -11.29 5.94 -2.77
N ALA A 78 -9.96 6.01 -2.80
CA ALA A 78 -9.20 6.07 -4.03
C ALA A 78 -8.73 4.67 -4.45
N LEU A 79 -8.66 4.44 -5.76
CA LEU A 79 -8.24 3.17 -6.31
C LEU A 79 -7.39 3.37 -7.56
N ASP A 80 -6.44 2.47 -7.78
CA ASP A 80 -5.63 2.42 -8.98
C ASP A 80 -6.17 1.30 -9.89
N VAL A 81 -6.43 1.57 -11.16
CA VAL A 81 -6.73 0.56 -12.18
C VAL A 81 -5.45 0.24 -12.94
N ARG A 82 -5.11 -1.04 -13.08
CA ARG A 82 -3.85 -1.47 -13.68
C ARG A 82 -4.06 -2.52 -14.77
N SER A 83 -3.26 -2.44 -15.82
CA SER A 83 -3.22 -3.44 -16.89
C SER A 83 -2.63 -4.78 -16.43
N THR A 84 -1.78 -4.75 -15.41
CA THR A 84 -1.20 -5.95 -14.77
C THR A 84 -1.86 -6.17 -13.41
N ALA A 85 -2.45 -7.34 -13.24
CA ALA A 85 -3.17 -7.69 -12.02
C ALA A 85 -2.21 -7.92 -10.84
N MET A 86 -1.41 -8.97 -10.88
CA MET A 86 -0.73 -9.48 -9.68
C MET A 86 0.57 -10.16 -10.04
N LEU A 87 1.54 -10.12 -9.13
CA LEU A 87 2.69 -11.03 -9.12
C LEU A 87 2.83 -11.57 -7.70
N GLU A 88 3.00 -12.88 -7.57
CA GLU A 88 3.12 -13.55 -6.27
C GLU A 88 1.88 -13.47 -5.37
N GLY A 89 0.70 -13.27 -5.94
CA GLY A 89 -0.51 -13.02 -5.16
C GLY A 89 -0.47 -11.67 -4.43
N LYS A 90 0.26 -10.68 -4.98
CA LYS A 90 0.37 -9.33 -4.43
C LYS A 90 0.14 -8.27 -5.52
N PRO A 91 -0.48 -7.14 -5.18
CA PRO A 91 -0.47 -5.96 -6.03
C PRO A 91 0.97 -5.52 -6.32
N ILE A 92 1.29 -5.28 -7.58
CA ILE A 92 2.59 -4.72 -8.00
C ILE A 92 2.37 -3.29 -8.45
N ASP A 93 3.17 -2.37 -7.93
CA ASP A 93 3.34 -1.08 -8.58
C ASP A 93 4.50 -1.16 -9.59
N VAL A 94 4.15 -1.21 -10.87
CA VAL A 94 5.08 -1.35 -12.00
C VAL A 94 5.48 -0.01 -12.61
N SER A 95 4.83 1.07 -12.18
CA SER A 95 4.88 2.37 -12.85
C SER A 95 6.04 3.25 -12.38
N GLU A 96 6.71 2.87 -11.28
CA GLU A 96 7.69 3.70 -10.58
C GLU A 96 7.18 5.11 -10.23
N LEU A 97 5.85 5.30 -10.26
CA LEU A 97 5.23 6.59 -9.95
C LEU A 97 5.27 6.88 -8.47
N ARG A 98 4.98 5.85 -7.66
CA ARG A 98 4.89 6.01 -6.22
C ARG A 98 6.27 6.11 -5.58
N GLU A 99 7.18 5.21 -5.95
CA GLU A 99 8.51 5.11 -5.33
C GLU A 99 9.58 5.94 -6.06
N GLU A 100 10.56 6.48 -5.31
CA GLU A 100 11.70 7.19 -5.89
C GLU A 100 12.77 6.24 -6.43
N VAL A 101 12.83 4.99 -5.95
CA VAL A 101 13.77 3.98 -6.45
C VAL A 101 13.08 2.66 -6.76
N PRO A 102 13.61 1.87 -7.70
CA PRO A 102 13.10 0.53 -7.99
C PRO A 102 13.08 -0.35 -6.74
N PHE A 103 12.00 -1.12 -6.58
CA PHE A 103 11.78 -2.03 -5.46
C PHE A 103 11.85 -1.37 -4.07
N ALA A 104 11.72 -0.04 -4.00
CA ALA A 104 11.98 0.77 -2.81
C ALA A 104 13.37 0.55 -2.19
N MET A 105 14.35 0.04 -2.97
CA MET A 105 15.59 -0.50 -2.43
C MET A 105 16.84 -0.19 -3.28
N ASP A 106 16.69 -0.12 -4.60
CA ASP A 106 17.85 -0.05 -5.49
C ASP A 106 18.22 1.38 -5.90
N SER A 107 18.85 2.10 -4.98
CA SER A 107 19.45 3.41 -5.29
C SER A 107 20.68 3.35 -6.20
N SER A 108 21.10 2.16 -6.62
CA SER A 108 22.08 1.99 -7.71
C SER A 108 21.43 1.89 -9.10
N PHE A 109 20.11 1.69 -9.15
CA PHE A 109 19.32 1.50 -10.37
C PHE A 109 19.82 0.33 -11.25
N ALA A 110 20.55 -0.61 -10.68
CA ALA A 110 21.18 -1.73 -11.38
C ALA A 110 20.19 -2.83 -11.80
N TYR A 111 19.01 -2.89 -11.18
CA TYR A 111 17.98 -3.88 -11.48
C TYR A 111 16.87 -3.38 -12.41
N ARG A 112 16.83 -2.08 -12.72
CA ARG A 112 15.82 -1.46 -13.60
C ARG A 112 16.16 -1.69 -15.08
N GLY A 113 15.16 -1.61 -15.95
CA GLY A 113 15.36 -1.41 -17.40
C GLY A 113 15.74 -2.66 -18.20
N SER A 114 15.70 -3.85 -17.60
CA SER A 114 15.79 -5.11 -18.34
C SER A 114 15.18 -6.29 -17.58
N GLU A 115 14.68 -7.28 -18.31
CA GLU A 115 14.25 -8.57 -17.74
C GLU A 115 15.38 -9.23 -16.93
N SER A 116 16.61 -9.15 -17.42
CA SER A 116 17.78 -9.71 -16.72
C SER A 116 18.06 -9.01 -15.38
N GLY A 117 17.83 -7.70 -15.29
CA GLY A 117 17.95 -6.91 -14.07
C GLY A 117 16.92 -7.33 -13.02
N PHE A 118 15.66 -7.49 -13.43
CA PHE A 118 14.59 -8.01 -12.58
C PHE A 118 14.88 -9.45 -12.13
N LYS A 119 15.34 -10.33 -13.02
CA LYS A 119 15.73 -11.69 -12.65
C LYS A 119 16.83 -11.67 -11.60
N ARG A 120 17.84 -10.82 -11.76
CA ARG A 120 18.94 -10.65 -10.81
C ARG A 120 18.47 -10.16 -9.45
N TYR A 121 17.52 -9.21 -9.41
CA TYR A 121 16.89 -8.79 -8.16
C TYR A 121 16.21 -9.98 -7.46
N CYS A 122 15.42 -10.75 -8.21
CA CYS A 122 14.77 -11.93 -7.64
C CYS A 122 15.80 -12.95 -7.13
N ASP A 123 16.82 -13.28 -7.91
CA ASP A 123 17.86 -14.24 -7.53
C ASP A 123 18.68 -13.77 -6.32
N ASN A 124 18.92 -12.47 -6.20
CA ASN A 124 19.76 -11.90 -5.15
C ASN A 124 19.01 -11.61 -3.86
N GLU A 125 17.82 -11.03 -3.96
CA GLU A 125 17.10 -10.43 -2.83
C GLU A 125 15.87 -11.21 -2.41
N LYS A 126 15.26 -11.97 -3.33
CA LYS A 126 14.09 -12.81 -3.03
C LYS A 126 14.45 -14.28 -2.87
N LYS A 127 15.46 -14.73 -3.63
CA LYS A 127 15.99 -16.09 -3.69
C LYS A 127 14.95 -17.14 -4.15
N TYR A 128 13.93 -16.76 -4.92
CA TYR A 128 12.91 -17.70 -5.38
C TYR A 128 13.43 -18.68 -6.44
N LYS A 129 12.75 -19.80 -6.64
CA LYS A 129 13.05 -20.75 -7.73
C LYS A 129 12.52 -20.28 -9.08
N ILE A 130 11.49 -19.45 -9.06
CA ILE A 130 10.73 -19.02 -10.25
C ILE A 130 11.20 -17.68 -10.84
N CYS A 131 12.45 -17.28 -10.58
CA CYS A 131 12.90 -15.92 -10.89
C CYS A 131 12.86 -15.55 -12.38
N SER A 132 12.98 -16.50 -13.31
CA SER A 132 12.81 -16.22 -14.74
C SER A 132 11.36 -15.81 -15.07
N ALA A 133 10.37 -16.61 -14.66
CA ALA A 133 8.95 -16.29 -14.88
C ALA A 133 8.54 -15.01 -14.14
N TRP A 134 9.05 -14.83 -12.93
CA TRP A 134 8.86 -13.62 -12.14
C TRP A 134 9.35 -12.36 -12.88
N ALA A 135 10.57 -12.42 -13.40
CA ALA A 135 11.20 -11.31 -14.10
C ALA A 135 10.49 -10.98 -15.41
N SER A 136 10.11 -12.00 -16.19
CA SER A 136 9.40 -11.81 -17.45
C SER A 136 8.07 -11.08 -17.24
N THR A 137 7.30 -11.47 -16.21
CA THR A 137 6.02 -10.81 -15.88
C THR A 137 6.22 -9.34 -15.51
N LEU A 138 7.21 -9.05 -14.66
CA LEU A 138 7.51 -7.69 -14.24
C LEU A 138 8.04 -6.83 -15.40
N TRP A 139 8.89 -7.43 -16.26
CA TRP A 139 9.46 -6.78 -17.43
C TRP A 139 8.38 -6.37 -18.43
N GLN A 140 7.45 -7.27 -18.75
CA GLN A 140 6.34 -6.96 -19.65
C GLN A 140 5.53 -5.76 -19.13
N ALA A 141 5.15 -5.77 -17.86
CA ALA A 141 4.41 -4.68 -17.25
C ALA A 141 5.18 -3.34 -17.24
N TRP A 142 6.46 -3.38 -16.88
CA TRP A 142 7.33 -2.20 -16.88
C TRP A 142 7.54 -1.63 -18.28
N SER A 143 7.81 -2.48 -19.28
CA SER A 143 8.08 -2.08 -20.66
C SER A 143 6.89 -1.40 -21.33
N LEU A 144 5.67 -1.82 -20.99
CA LEU A 144 4.45 -1.14 -21.42
C LEU A 144 4.40 0.27 -20.81
N GLY A 145 4.65 0.42 -19.51
CA GLY A 145 4.62 1.73 -18.84
C GLY A 145 5.70 2.71 -19.31
N HIS A 146 6.72 2.24 -20.01
CA HIS A 146 7.84 3.03 -20.53
C HIS A 146 7.81 3.17 -22.06
N ASN A 147 6.64 2.99 -22.68
CA ASN A 147 6.42 3.23 -24.10
C ASN A 147 5.47 4.43 -24.29
N GLU A 148 5.97 5.53 -24.87
CA GLU A 148 5.19 6.76 -25.09
C GLU A 148 3.97 6.56 -25.99
N ALA A 149 3.98 5.52 -26.84
CA ALA A 149 2.87 5.19 -27.72
C ALA A 149 1.81 4.28 -27.08
N SER A 150 2.00 3.87 -25.81
CA SER A 150 1.07 2.99 -25.11
C SER A 150 0.03 3.75 -24.30
N GLU A 151 -1.14 3.14 -24.15
CA GLU A 151 -2.15 3.59 -23.18
C GLU A 151 -1.59 3.55 -21.75
N PRO A 152 -2.09 4.40 -20.83
CA PRO A 152 -1.70 4.36 -19.43
C PRO A 152 -1.81 2.94 -18.84
N THR A 153 -0.74 2.48 -18.20
CA THR A 153 -0.69 1.18 -17.52
C THR A 153 -1.24 1.24 -16.10
N VAL A 154 -1.35 2.45 -15.54
CA VAL A 154 -2.02 2.71 -14.26
C VAL A 154 -2.80 4.03 -14.29
N THR A 155 -4.07 3.99 -13.92
CA THR A 155 -4.91 5.18 -13.80
C THR A 155 -5.58 5.20 -12.44
N ALA A 156 -5.47 6.31 -11.71
CA ALA A 156 -6.11 6.47 -10.42
C ALA A 156 -7.51 7.09 -10.54
N TYR A 157 -8.41 6.67 -9.65
CA TYR A 157 -9.79 7.13 -9.54
C TYR A 157 -10.14 7.41 -8.07
N VAL A 158 -11.13 8.27 -7.84
CA VAL A 158 -11.75 8.51 -6.52
C VAL A 158 -13.24 8.21 -6.61
N GLU A 159 -13.75 7.46 -5.65
CA GLU A 159 -15.16 7.07 -5.57
C GLU A 159 -16.10 8.28 -5.62
N GLY A 160 -17.10 8.22 -6.52
CA GLY A 160 -18.16 9.24 -6.62
C GLY A 160 -17.69 10.61 -7.11
N ASP A 161 -16.43 10.77 -7.53
CA ASP A 161 -15.99 11.95 -8.27
C ASP A 161 -16.00 11.64 -9.76
N HIS A 162 -16.98 12.22 -10.44
CA HIS A 162 -17.18 12.04 -11.87
C HIS A 162 -16.50 13.11 -12.72
N ASN A 163 -16.05 14.23 -12.15
CA ASN A 163 -15.63 15.36 -12.98
C ASN A 163 -14.85 16.51 -12.31
N THR A 164 -14.34 16.43 -11.07
CA THR A 164 -13.81 17.64 -10.44
C THR A 164 -12.47 17.54 -9.73
N ALA A 165 -11.58 18.46 -10.15
CA ALA A 165 -10.72 19.28 -9.29
C ALA A 165 -9.24 18.91 -9.09
N PHE A 166 -8.60 18.27 -10.07
CA PHE A 166 -7.32 18.79 -10.55
C PHE A 166 -7.31 18.82 -12.08
N PRO A 167 -7.02 19.96 -12.73
CA PRO A 167 -6.96 20.07 -14.20
C PRO A 167 -5.86 19.20 -14.88
N LEU A 168 -5.23 18.28 -14.14
CA LEU A 168 -4.28 17.29 -14.63
C LEU A 168 -4.87 15.89 -14.82
N PHE A 169 -6.08 15.61 -14.33
CA PHE A 169 -6.78 14.37 -14.62
C PHE A 169 -7.41 14.45 -16.01
N ASN A 170 -6.61 14.20 -17.05
CA ASN A 170 -7.13 13.48 -18.20
C ASN A 170 -6.79 11.99 -17.95
N PRO A 171 -7.68 11.22 -17.27
CA PRO A 171 -7.42 9.83 -16.89
C PRO A 171 -7.11 8.91 -18.09
N ASN A 172 -7.32 9.40 -19.31
CA ASN A 172 -7.11 8.68 -20.56
C ASN A 172 -5.76 8.95 -21.23
N THR A 173 -4.83 9.73 -20.64
CA THR A 173 -3.56 10.03 -21.33
C THR A 173 -2.28 9.84 -20.53
N LYS A 174 -2.32 9.77 -19.20
CA LYS A 174 -1.08 9.65 -18.39
C LYS A 174 -1.21 8.70 -17.20
N ASN A 175 -0.12 8.02 -16.88
CA ASN A 175 -0.04 7.17 -15.70
C ASN A 175 -0.22 8.02 -14.43
N SER A 176 -1.06 7.57 -13.49
CA SER A 176 -1.36 8.28 -12.24
C SER A 176 -1.59 7.35 -11.06
N VAL A 177 -1.26 7.79 -9.85
CA VAL A 177 -1.48 7.08 -8.58
C VAL A 177 -1.95 8.04 -7.49
N VAL A 178 -2.80 7.55 -6.58
CA VAL A 178 -3.21 8.28 -5.36
C VAL A 178 -2.58 7.64 -4.13
N ASN A 179 -1.86 8.45 -3.36
CA ASN A 179 -1.18 8.06 -2.12
C ASN A 179 -2.05 8.22 -0.89
N ALA A 180 -2.87 9.28 -0.83
CA ALA A 180 -3.74 9.58 0.30
C ALA A 180 -4.94 10.44 -0.15
N LEU A 181 -5.98 10.47 0.68
CA LEU A 181 -7.13 11.36 0.54
C LEU A 181 -7.27 12.26 1.77
N THR A 182 -7.53 13.54 1.55
CA THR A 182 -7.87 14.48 2.62
C THR A 182 -9.29 14.24 3.16
N LYS A 183 -9.65 14.95 4.24
CA LYS A 183 -11.01 14.94 4.82
C LYS A 183 -12.10 15.38 3.84
N ASP A 184 -11.74 16.20 2.85
CA ASP A 184 -12.63 16.68 1.80
C ASP A 184 -12.56 15.78 0.54
N ALA A 185 -11.95 14.60 0.66
CA ALA A 185 -11.69 13.64 -0.41
C ALA A 185 -10.84 14.18 -1.58
N LYS A 186 -10.04 15.23 -1.35
CA LYS A 186 -9.04 15.69 -2.33
C LYS A 186 -7.85 14.74 -2.38
N SER A 187 -7.41 14.41 -3.59
CA SER A 187 -6.30 13.50 -3.87
C SER A 187 -4.93 14.08 -3.56
N ILE A 188 -4.07 13.22 -3.00
CA ILE A 188 -2.64 13.43 -2.84
C ILE A 188 -1.93 12.28 -3.55
N GLY A 189 -0.98 12.54 -4.43
CA GLY A 189 -0.37 11.51 -5.26
C GLY A 189 0.63 12.01 -6.28
N THR A 190 0.74 11.27 -7.38
CA THR A 190 1.72 11.52 -8.46
C THR A 190 1.10 11.23 -9.82
N VAL A 191 1.40 12.08 -10.80
CA VAL A 191 1.06 11.89 -12.21
C VAL A 191 2.33 11.94 -13.07
N ALA A 192 2.42 11.09 -14.09
CA ALA A 192 3.47 11.19 -15.09
C ALA A 192 3.29 12.48 -15.91
N THR A 193 4.38 13.17 -16.21
CA THR A 193 4.40 14.30 -17.17
C THR A 193 5.20 13.98 -18.43
N GLY A 194 6.05 12.96 -18.37
CA GLY A 194 6.71 12.27 -19.48
C GLY A 194 7.17 10.87 -19.01
N LEU A 195 8.00 10.17 -19.78
CA LEU A 195 8.50 8.84 -19.39
C LEU A 195 9.22 8.83 -18.04
N ASP A 196 10.17 9.75 -17.85
CA ASP A 196 10.93 9.87 -16.61
C ASP A 196 10.45 11.01 -15.71
N SER A 197 9.64 11.93 -16.26
CA SER A 197 9.18 13.14 -15.57
C SER A 197 7.84 12.94 -14.85
N LYS A 198 7.72 13.46 -13.63
CA LYS A 198 6.55 13.24 -12.76
C LYS A 198 6.22 14.49 -11.95
N ASP A 199 4.94 14.78 -11.80
CA ASP A 199 4.46 15.88 -10.97
C ASP A 199 3.59 15.39 -9.82
N THR A 200 3.63 16.13 -8.72
CA THR A 200 2.77 15.87 -7.58
C THR A 200 1.31 16.26 -7.86
N ILE A 201 0.40 15.43 -7.36
CA ILE A 201 -1.01 15.75 -7.16
C ILE A 201 -1.15 16.11 -5.68
N SER A 202 -1.58 17.33 -5.36
CA SER A 202 -1.79 17.79 -3.98
C SER A 202 -2.64 19.06 -3.98
N PRO A 203 -3.50 19.30 -2.97
CA PRO A 203 -4.22 20.56 -2.75
C PRO A 203 -3.34 21.80 -2.93
N VAL A 204 -2.10 21.71 -2.47
CA VAL A 204 -1.09 22.76 -2.60
C VAL A 204 0.13 22.19 -3.30
N LYS A 205 0.53 22.81 -4.41
CA LYS A 205 1.74 22.44 -5.14
C LYS A 205 2.97 23.11 -4.53
N PRO A 206 4.10 22.40 -4.41
CA PRO A 206 5.33 22.99 -3.92
C PRO A 206 5.97 23.90 -4.97
N ASN A 207 6.50 25.03 -4.52
CA ASN A 207 7.29 25.96 -5.32
C ASN A 207 8.78 25.70 -5.05
N PHE A 208 9.35 24.69 -5.71
CA PHE A 208 10.79 24.46 -5.67
C PHE A 208 11.52 25.38 -6.64
N THR A 209 12.49 26.14 -6.15
CA THR A 209 13.41 26.91 -7.00
C THR A 209 14.60 26.04 -7.41
N THR A 210 15.02 26.14 -8.66
CA THR A 210 16.30 25.56 -9.12
C THR A 210 17.28 26.70 -9.30
N ALA A 211 18.30 26.77 -8.44
CA ALA A 211 19.40 27.71 -8.63
C ALA A 211 20.21 27.32 -9.88
N GLY A 212 20.94 28.27 -10.48
CA GLY A 212 21.62 28.06 -11.77
C GLY A 212 22.65 26.93 -11.80
N ASP A 213 23.17 26.53 -10.65
CA ASP A 213 24.12 25.44 -10.45
C ASP A 213 23.47 24.10 -10.04
N GLN A 214 22.16 24.09 -9.77
CA GLN A 214 21.44 22.89 -9.37
C GLN A 214 20.93 22.09 -10.56
N ALA A 215 20.98 20.76 -10.45
CA ALA A 215 20.39 19.87 -11.44
C ALA A 215 18.87 20.08 -11.53
N ALA A 216 18.35 19.97 -12.76
CA ALA A 216 16.92 20.13 -13.05
C ALA A 216 16.06 19.14 -12.27
N ILE A 217 14.89 19.61 -11.82
CA ILE A 217 13.86 18.78 -11.19
C ILE A 217 13.22 17.89 -12.27
N VAL A 218 13.17 16.59 -11.98
CA VAL A 218 12.55 15.58 -12.85
C VAL A 218 11.34 14.91 -12.20
N ALA A 219 11.24 14.96 -10.87
CA ALA A 219 10.03 14.48 -10.21
C ALA A 219 9.70 15.24 -8.94
N THR A 220 8.41 15.45 -8.69
CA THR A 220 7.87 15.84 -7.38
C THR A 220 6.81 14.84 -6.95
N ARG A 221 6.77 14.49 -5.66
CA ARG A 221 5.81 13.53 -5.10
C ARG A 221 5.28 14.06 -3.77
N ALA A 222 3.98 13.93 -3.54
CA ALA A 222 3.35 14.18 -2.25
C ALA A 222 2.82 12.88 -1.65
N TRP A 223 2.89 12.78 -0.33
CA TRP A 223 2.49 11.59 0.40
C TRP A 223 1.40 11.85 1.43
N ALA A 224 1.52 12.92 2.22
CA ALA A 224 0.55 13.25 3.27
C ALA A 224 0.40 14.77 3.45
N THR A 225 -0.77 15.19 3.92
CA THR A 225 -1.06 16.57 4.33
C THR A 225 -2.11 16.62 5.43
N ASP A 226 -1.99 17.60 6.33
CA ASP A 226 -3.03 17.98 7.29
C ASP A 226 -3.83 19.22 6.83
N GLY A 227 -3.53 19.74 5.64
CA GLY A 227 -4.09 20.97 5.07
C GLY A 227 -3.23 22.22 5.30
N THR A 228 -2.31 22.19 6.26
CA THR A 228 -1.36 23.29 6.54
C THR A 228 0.04 22.95 6.06
N ILE A 229 0.44 21.69 6.24
CA ILE A 229 1.74 21.15 5.83
C ILE A 229 1.47 20.00 4.86
N THR A 230 2.30 19.90 3.82
CA THR A 230 2.37 18.72 2.95
C THR A 230 3.80 18.20 2.91
N VAL A 231 3.95 16.88 2.90
CA VAL A 231 5.26 16.21 2.87
C VAL A 231 5.42 15.30 1.67
N GLY A 232 6.67 15.10 1.25
CA GLY A 232 6.98 14.21 0.15
C GLY A 232 8.45 14.19 -0.26
N SER A 233 8.69 14.27 -1.56
CA SER A 233 10.04 14.30 -2.14
C SER A 233 10.14 15.13 -3.41
N VAL A 234 11.36 15.59 -3.67
CA VAL A 234 11.77 16.17 -4.96
C VAL A 234 12.98 15.41 -5.48
N ALA A 235 12.95 15.06 -6.78
CA ALA A 235 14.02 14.37 -7.46
C ALA A 235 14.65 15.24 -8.54
N ARG A 236 15.98 15.23 -8.59
CA ARG A 236 16.79 15.98 -9.54
C ARG A 236 17.61 15.04 -10.42
N LYS A 237 17.80 15.42 -11.68
CA LYS A 237 18.52 14.63 -12.69
C LYS A 237 19.95 14.35 -12.25
N SER A 238 20.41 13.12 -12.42
CA SER A 238 21.80 12.69 -12.16
C SER A 238 22.20 11.61 -13.17
N GLY A 239 22.81 12.05 -14.28
CA GLY A 239 23.11 11.17 -15.42
C GLY A 239 21.82 10.65 -16.06
N SER A 240 21.71 9.33 -16.24
CA SER A 240 20.51 8.64 -16.73
C SER A 240 19.48 8.31 -15.63
N ASN A 241 19.76 8.67 -14.38
CA ASN A 241 18.90 8.40 -13.23
C ASN A 241 18.62 9.73 -12.50
N HIS A 242 18.18 9.63 -11.24
CA HIS A 242 17.91 10.77 -10.38
C HIS A 242 18.34 10.51 -8.94
N SER A 243 18.57 11.59 -8.22
CA SER A 243 18.68 11.62 -6.76
C SER A 243 17.42 12.28 -6.20
N SER A 244 16.98 11.90 -5.02
CA SER A 244 15.79 12.49 -4.38
C SER A 244 16.10 12.99 -2.98
N LYS A 245 15.48 14.09 -2.56
CA LYS A 245 15.49 14.60 -1.19
C LYS A 245 14.10 14.53 -0.59
N ALA A 246 14.03 14.30 0.71
CA ALA A 246 12.80 14.50 1.48
C ALA A 246 12.41 15.98 1.39
N ALA A 247 11.12 16.23 1.24
CA ALA A 247 10.61 17.59 1.08
C ALA A 247 9.36 17.83 1.93
N ILE A 248 9.16 19.09 2.29
CA ILE A 248 8.04 19.59 3.08
C ILE A 248 7.67 20.99 2.58
N TRP A 249 6.39 21.32 2.52
CA TRP A 249 5.91 22.64 2.12
C TRP A 249 4.64 23.06 2.85
N ASP A 250 4.44 24.38 2.97
CA ASP A 250 3.26 24.97 3.60
C ASP A 250 2.06 25.09 2.63
N ASP A 251 0.98 25.65 3.15
CA ASP A 251 -0.27 25.93 2.43
C ASP A 251 -0.15 27.00 1.33
N LYS A 252 0.98 27.72 1.27
CA LYS A 252 1.34 28.68 0.22
C LYS A 252 2.31 28.09 -0.80
N GLY A 253 2.74 26.84 -0.61
CA GLY A 253 3.69 26.14 -1.46
C GLY A 253 5.16 26.51 -1.20
N ASN A 254 5.48 27.23 -0.11
CA ASN A 254 6.86 27.47 0.27
C ASN A 254 7.49 26.14 0.66
N ALA A 255 8.47 25.69 -0.14
CA ALA A 255 8.98 24.33 -0.06
C ALA A 255 10.43 24.29 0.46
N LEU A 256 10.70 23.27 1.26
CA LEU A 256 12.01 22.96 1.81
C LEU A 256 12.45 21.56 1.36
N GLU A 257 13.70 21.46 0.89
CA GLU A 257 14.40 20.19 0.68
C GLU A 257 15.29 19.88 1.89
N LEU A 258 15.21 18.67 2.41
CA LEU A 258 16.02 18.21 3.54
C LEU A 258 17.30 17.51 3.05
N GLU A 259 18.42 17.88 3.64
CA GLU A 259 19.73 17.38 3.23
C GLU A 259 19.93 15.89 3.53
N TRP A 260 20.74 15.25 2.68
CA TRP A 260 21.17 13.88 2.92
C TRP A 260 22.18 13.82 4.06
N GLN A 261 22.04 12.83 4.94
CA GLN A 261 23.00 12.62 6.02
C GLN A 261 24.38 12.17 5.50
N SER A 262 24.44 11.57 4.31
CA SER A 262 25.70 11.24 3.62
C SER A 262 26.45 12.46 3.08
N LYS A 263 25.76 13.61 2.95
CA LYS A 263 26.26 14.89 2.39
C LYS A 263 26.92 14.75 1.01
N ARG A 264 26.50 13.76 0.23
CA ARG A 264 27.07 13.48 -1.09
C ARG A 264 26.04 12.94 -2.06
N LEU A 265 26.12 13.35 -3.32
CA LEU A 265 25.24 12.85 -4.38
C LEU A 265 25.46 11.36 -4.67
N LYS A 266 26.71 10.90 -4.71
CA LYS A 266 27.09 9.53 -5.05
C LYS A 266 27.99 8.90 -3.98
N GLY A 267 27.66 7.66 -3.61
CA GLY A 267 28.40 6.85 -2.65
C GLY A 267 28.56 5.44 -3.19
N GLY A 268 29.79 5.08 -3.59
CA GLY A 268 30.04 3.85 -4.32
C GLY A 268 29.21 3.76 -5.60
N LYS A 269 28.33 2.75 -5.69
CA LYS A 269 27.40 2.56 -6.82
C LYS A 269 26.01 3.21 -6.61
N ARG A 270 25.75 3.83 -5.46
CA ARG A 270 24.43 4.36 -5.09
C ARG A 270 24.35 5.87 -5.23
N LEU A 271 23.23 6.35 -5.76
CA LEU A 271 22.84 7.75 -5.66
C LEU A 271 22.15 7.99 -4.32
N ALA A 272 22.27 9.20 -3.79
CA ALA A 272 21.57 9.58 -2.58
C ALA A 272 20.08 9.77 -2.85
N GLN A 273 19.28 9.30 -1.91
CA GLN A 273 17.83 9.29 -1.95
C GLN A 273 17.27 9.65 -0.57
N GLY A 274 16.11 10.28 -0.56
CA GLY A 274 15.39 10.66 0.64
C GLY A 274 13.94 10.98 0.30
N SER A 275 13.04 10.66 1.23
CA SER A 275 11.62 10.97 1.09
C SER A 275 10.96 11.01 2.46
N MET A 276 10.03 11.94 2.63
CA MET A 276 9.13 12.01 3.77
C MET A 276 7.78 11.42 3.35
N ARG A 277 7.32 10.41 4.09
CA ARG A 277 6.11 9.61 3.78
C ARG A 277 4.90 10.06 4.57
N ASP A 278 5.11 10.56 5.78
CA ASP A 278 4.04 11.01 6.68
C ASP A 278 4.63 11.91 7.77
N PHE A 279 3.79 12.55 8.57
CA PHE A 279 4.24 13.42 9.67
C PHE A 279 3.20 13.57 10.79
N VAL A 280 3.68 13.99 11.95
CA VAL A 280 2.87 14.47 13.08
C VAL A 280 3.53 15.71 13.68
N THR A 281 2.74 16.63 14.23
CA THR A 281 3.23 17.86 14.86
C THR A 281 3.06 17.85 16.37
N ASP A 282 3.98 18.51 17.08
CA ASP A 282 3.91 18.85 18.50
C ASP A 282 4.24 20.34 18.65
N GLY A 283 3.20 21.17 18.76
CA GLY A 283 3.33 22.61 18.57
C GLY A 283 3.84 22.94 17.16
N SER A 284 4.95 23.70 17.07
CA SER A 284 5.59 23.99 15.78
C SER A 284 6.59 22.92 15.32
N THR A 285 6.88 21.93 16.16
CA THR A 285 7.85 20.87 15.83
C THR A 285 7.17 19.81 14.97
N VAL A 286 7.71 19.60 13.78
CA VAL A 286 7.31 18.54 12.85
C VAL A 286 8.17 17.30 13.12
N TYR A 287 7.51 16.15 13.25
CA TYR A 287 8.11 14.82 13.25
C TYR A 287 7.72 14.10 11.96
N GLY A 288 8.48 14.36 10.89
CA GLY A 288 8.33 13.69 9.62
C GLY A 288 8.94 12.30 9.64
N VAL A 289 8.34 11.32 8.98
CA VAL A 289 8.85 9.94 8.92
C VAL A 289 9.08 9.51 7.48
N GLY A 290 10.13 8.75 7.23
CA GLY A 290 10.45 8.24 5.89
C GLY A 290 11.79 7.53 5.84
N TYR A 291 12.65 7.96 4.91
CA TYR A 291 14.03 7.46 4.81
C TYR A 291 14.98 8.55 4.30
N ASN A 292 16.26 8.41 4.64
CA ASN A 292 17.35 9.27 4.17
C ASN A 292 18.59 8.41 3.82
N SER A 293 19.55 9.00 3.12
CA SER A 293 20.82 8.38 2.77
C SER A 293 21.90 8.69 3.81
N TYR A 294 22.52 7.63 4.32
CA TYR A 294 23.55 7.68 5.36
C TYR A 294 24.90 7.13 4.88
N GLN A 295 25.93 7.50 5.63
CA GLN A 295 27.31 7.02 5.48
C GLN A 295 27.90 7.32 4.08
N LYS A 296 29.14 6.88 3.85
CA LYS A 296 29.86 7.14 2.59
C LYS A 296 29.27 6.43 1.37
N ASP A 297 28.45 5.40 1.58
CA ASP A 297 27.91 4.51 0.54
C ASP A 297 26.43 4.78 0.20
N ASN A 298 25.85 5.87 0.72
CA ASN A 298 24.44 6.25 0.52
C ASN A 298 23.46 5.12 0.88
N TYR A 299 23.60 4.56 2.08
CA TYR A 299 22.66 3.56 2.59
C TYR A 299 21.32 4.21 2.88
N MET A 300 20.23 3.68 2.31
CA MET A 300 18.87 4.16 2.53
C MET A 300 18.31 3.55 3.81
N ASP A 301 18.25 4.38 4.86
CA ASP A 301 17.83 3.97 6.20
C ASP A 301 16.56 4.71 6.63
N ALA A 302 15.68 3.98 7.33
CA ALA A 302 14.49 4.53 7.98
C ALA A 302 14.85 5.69 8.90
N THR A 303 14.15 6.82 8.74
CA THR A 303 14.52 8.10 9.36
C THR A 303 13.31 8.83 9.88
N VAL A 304 13.44 9.46 11.05
CA VAL A 304 12.56 10.53 11.52
C VAL A 304 13.28 11.86 11.34
N PHE A 305 12.64 12.78 10.63
CA PHE A 305 13.04 14.17 10.42
C PHE A 305 12.35 15.01 11.49
N VAL A 306 13.13 15.75 12.29
CA VAL A 306 12.62 16.59 13.37
C VAL A 306 13.05 18.02 13.11
N GLY A 307 12.11 18.95 13.01
CA GLY A 307 12.43 20.35 12.77
C GLY A 307 11.20 21.23 12.75
N ASP A 308 11.39 22.47 12.33
CA ASP A 308 10.33 23.46 12.15
C ASP A 308 10.43 23.96 10.71
N LEU A 309 9.30 24.07 10.02
CA LEU A 309 9.28 24.53 8.62
C LEU A 309 9.82 25.96 8.49
N ASN A 310 9.66 26.78 9.53
CA ASN A 310 10.15 28.16 9.56
C ASN A 310 11.64 28.26 9.89
N LYS A 311 12.30 27.14 10.27
CA LYS A 311 13.70 27.10 10.69
C LYS A 311 14.49 26.06 9.89
N LYS A 312 14.82 26.43 8.66
CA LYS A 312 15.48 25.56 7.67
C LYS A 312 16.74 24.85 8.18
N GLU A 313 17.56 25.52 8.98
CA GLU A 313 18.87 24.97 9.41
C GLU A 313 18.80 24.01 10.61
N ASP A 314 17.64 23.90 11.28
CA ASP A 314 17.51 23.19 12.57
C ASP A 314 17.08 21.71 12.43
N TRP A 315 17.00 21.19 11.20
CA TRP A 315 16.44 19.86 10.97
C TRP A 315 17.38 18.72 11.41
N VAL A 316 16.94 17.97 12.41
CA VAL A 316 17.63 16.78 12.93
C VAL A 316 17.10 15.52 12.25
N ASN A 317 17.99 14.65 11.79
CA ASN A 317 17.64 13.40 11.12
C ASN A 317 18.03 12.21 11.99
N LYS A 318 17.04 11.53 12.57
CA LYS A 318 17.23 10.40 13.49
C LYS A 318 17.05 9.07 12.75
N PRO A 319 18.12 8.29 12.51
CA PRO A 319 17.98 6.94 11.96
C PRO A 319 17.32 6.00 12.97
N VAL A 320 16.62 4.98 12.49
CA VAL A 320 15.98 3.96 13.35
C VAL A 320 16.94 2.80 13.62
N ASP A 321 17.32 2.61 14.89
CA ASP A 321 18.20 1.52 15.31
C ASP A 321 17.58 0.15 15.09
N GLY A 322 18.39 -0.76 14.55
CA GLY A 322 17.99 -2.13 14.22
C GLY A 322 17.38 -2.27 12.83
N ALA A 323 16.93 -1.19 12.19
CA ALA A 323 16.40 -1.20 10.82
C ALA A 323 17.43 -0.81 9.75
N GLN A 324 18.62 -0.34 10.13
CA GLN A 324 19.62 0.14 9.16
C GLN A 324 20.07 -0.94 8.17
N GLN A 325 20.47 -0.54 6.97
CA GLN A 325 21.07 -1.43 5.98
C GLN A 325 22.32 -2.10 6.54
N ARG A 326 23.22 -1.33 7.16
CA ARG A 326 24.48 -1.81 7.70
C ARG A 326 24.49 -1.78 9.22
N ILE A 327 24.58 -2.96 9.84
CA ILE A 327 24.65 -3.13 11.30
C ILE A 327 25.87 -3.99 11.62
N LYS A 328 26.75 -3.51 12.52
CA LYS A 328 27.98 -4.22 12.91
C LYS A 328 28.78 -4.73 11.69
N ASN A 329 29.01 -3.84 10.71
CA ASN A 329 29.70 -4.12 9.44
C ASN A 329 29.05 -5.14 8.48
N LYS A 330 27.83 -5.61 8.76
CA LYS A 330 27.07 -6.49 7.87
C LYS A 330 25.93 -5.74 7.20
N THR A 331 25.73 -5.95 5.90
CA THR A 331 24.58 -5.40 5.14
C THR A 331 23.34 -6.25 5.42
N LEU A 332 22.83 -6.14 6.64
CA LEU A 332 21.73 -6.95 7.15
C LEU A 332 20.42 -6.71 6.39
N HIS A 333 20.16 -5.46 6.04
CA HIS A 333 19.01 -5.04 5.25
C HIS A 333 19.49 -4.41 3.94
N SER A 334 18.69 -4.58 2.89
CA SER A 334 18.94 -3.96 1.59
C SER A 334 18.35 -2.56 1.49
N ASN A 335 17.33 -2.26 2.30
CA ASN A 335 16.78 -0.93 2.56
C ASN A 335 15.89 -0.95 3.81
N SER A 336 15.61 0.23 4.36
CA SER A 336 14.52 0.43 5.30
C SER A 336 13.87 1.80 5.15
N ARG A 337 12.62 1.91 5.62
CA ARG A 337 11.84 3.15 5.64
C ARG A 337 10.76 3.10 6.71
N LEU A 338 10.40 4.27 7.22
CA LEU A 338 9.09 4.47 7.85
C LEU A 338 8.06 4.83 6.76
N THR A 339 6.81 4.43 6.96
CA THR A 339 5.74 4.61 5.97
C THR A 339 4.56 5.42 6.49
N GLY A 340 4.37 5.51 7.81
CA GLY A 340 3.28 6.26 8.42
C GLY A 340 3.56 6.58 9.89
N VAL A 341 2.90 7.60 10.43
CA VAL A 341 2.94 8.01 11.84
C VAL A 341 1.59 8.59 12.25
N ASN A 342 1.12 8.30 13.46
CA ASN A 342 -0.14 8.86 13.95
C ASN A 342 0.06 9.94 15.01
N SER A 343 -1.05 10.53 15.44
CA SER A 343 -1.16 11.51 16.53
C SER A 343 -0.67 11.02 17.90
N ASN A 344 -0.53 9.69 18.09
CA ASN A 344 0.13 9.13 19.27
C ASN A 344 1.65 9.06 19.14
N PHE A 345 2.24 9.64 18.10
CA PHE A 345 3.68 9.58 17.80
C PHE A 345 4.20 8.16 17.54
N VAL A 346 3.32 7.20 17.24
CA VAL A 346 3.69 5.83 16.87
C VAL A 346 3.91 5.80 15.36
N ALA A 347 5.09 5.36 14.93
CA ALA A 347 5.40 5.22 13.51
C ALA A 347 5.53 3.75 13.10
N ILE A 348 5.13 3.46 11.87
CA ILE A 348 5.21 2.12 11.27
C ILE A 348 6.24 2.13 10.14
N GLY A 349 6.89 0.98 9.91
CA GLY A 349 7.91 0.88 8.89
C GLY A 349 8.26 -0.53 8.48
N GLU A 350 9.18 -0.59 7.52
CA GLU A 350 9.60 -1.80 6.85
C GLU A 350 11.12 -1.83 6.67
N ALA A 351 11.73 -3.01 6.86
CA ALA A 351 13.13 -3.25 6.56
C ALA A 351 13.28 -4.52 5.72
N LYS A 352 13.74 -4.37 4.47
CA LYS A 352 13.97 -5.49 3.57
C LYS A 352 15.23 -6.23 3.99
N ARG A 353 15.08 -7.46 4.46
CA ARG A 353 16.22 -8.34 4.73
C ARG A 353 17.01 -8.60 3.46
N SER A 354 18.33 -8.47 3.51
CA SER A 354 19.17 -8.82 2.37
C SER A 354 19.09 -10.31 2.08
N GLY A 355 19.01 -10.67 0.80
CA GLY A 355 19.04 -12.09 0.40
C GLY A 355 20.37 -12.80 0.68
N GLN A 356 21.41 -12.06 1.07
CA GLN A 356 22.67 -12.63 1.60
C GLN A 356 22.53 -13.14 3.03
N TYR A 357 21.57 -12.61 3.80
CA TYR A 357 21.40 -12.91 5.23
C TYR A 357 20.00 -13.47 5.48
N LEU A 358 19.68 -14.64 4.92
CA LEU A 358 18.38 -15.27 5.12
C LEU A 358 18.04 -15.47 6.61
N MET A 359 16.75 -15.34 6.93
CA MET A 359 16.22 -15.76 8.22
C MET A 359 16.30 -17.29 8.35
N PRO A 360 16.29 -17.88 9.56
CA PRO A 360 16.31 -19.33 9.76
C PRO A 360 15.21 -20.07 8.98
N THR A 361 14.06 -19.42 8.76
CA THR A 361 12.94 -19.94 7.96
C THR A 361 13.20 -19.93 6.44
N GLY A 362 14.41 -19.56 6.00
CA GLY A 362 14.84 -19.53 4.61
C GLY A 362 14.17 -18.43 3.78
N SER A 363 13.77 -17.32 4.40
CA SER A 363 13.22 -16.15 3.71
C SER A 363 14.14 -14.93 3.83
N ALA A 364 14.08 -14.05 2.83
CA ALA A 364 14.61 -12.70 2.88
C ALA A 364 13.42 -11.72 2.98
N PRO A 365 12.74 -11.65 4.14
CA PRO A 365 11.47 -10.94 4.26
C PRO A 365 11.62 -9.43 4.13
N ASN A 366 10.54 -8.77 3.71
CA ASN A 366 10.32 -7.39 4.08
C ASN A 366 9.72 -7.37 5.49
N ARG A 367 10.53 -7.00 6.48
CA ARG A 367 10.18 -7.13 7.91
C ARG A 367 9.40 -5.91 8.37
N LEU A 368 8.26 -6.15 9.00
CA LEU A 368 7.39 -5.11 9.55
C LEU A 368 7.86 -4.72 10.96
N PHE A 369 7.98 -3.42 11.24
CA PHE A 369 8.34 -2.92 12.56
C PHE A 369 7.57 -1.64 12.93
N VAL A 370 7.55 -1.35 14.23
CA VAL A 370 6.97 -0.15 14.82
C VAL A 370 8.05 0.61 15.59
N VAL A 371 7.97 1.94 15.60
CA VAL A 371 8.70 2.84 16.49
C VAL A 371 7.70 3.41 17.48
N ASN A 372 7.90 3.16 18.77
CA ASN A 372 6.89 3.44 19.81
C ASN A 372 6.62 4.93 20.01
N ASP A 373 7.64 5.76 19.86
CA ASP A 373 7.54 7.21 19.99
C ASP A 373 8.64 7.88 19.16
N VAL A 374 8.24 8.61 18.11
CA VAL A 374 9.18 9.33 17.22
C VAL A 374 9.90 10.49 17.90
N ARG A 375 9.42 10.92 19.09
CA ARG A 375 10.04 11.99 19.87
C ARG A 375 11.23 11.50 20.68
N ALA A 376 11.36 10.20 20.89
CA ALA A 376 12.45 9.62 21.66
C ALA A 376 13.83 10.08 21.16
N LYS A 377 14.79 10.19 22.09
CA LYS A 377 16.17 10.56 21.77
C LYS A 377 16.83 9.51 20.87
N THR A 378 16.55 8.24 21.13
CA THR A 378 17.03 7.10 20.34
C THR A 378 15.83 6.30 19.85
N LEU A 379 15.75 6.09 18.54
CA LEU A 379 14.65 5.37 17.90
C LEU A 379 15.06 3.92 17.69
N ARG A 380 14.15 2.98 17.94
CA ARG A 380 14.39 1.55 17.77
C ARG A 380 13.28 0.89 16.98
N ALA A 381 13.65 -0.02 16.08
CA ALA A 381 12.71 -0.85 15.35
C ALA A 381 12.24 -2.02 16.22
N ASN A 382 10.96 -2.02 16.57
CA ASN A 382 10.30 -3.13 17.25
C ASN A 382 9.60 -4.02 16.21
N TYR A 383 10.26 -5.12 15.83
CA TYR A 383 9.74 -6.02 14.80
C TYR A 383 8.52 -6.81 15.29
N LEU A 384 7.51 -6.95 14.42
CA LEU A 384 6.32 -7.75 14.69
C LEU A 384 6.65 -9.25 14.56
N GLN A 385 6.44 -10.03 15.62
CA GLN A 385 6.86 -11.45 15.71
C GLN A 385 5.90 -12.36 16.47
N SER A 386 4.68 -11.91 16.78
CA SER A 386 3.66 -12.69 17.50
C SER A 386 2.33 -12.81 16.75
N GLY A 387 1.52 -13.81 17.10
CA GLY A 387 0.22 -14.07 16.48
C GLY A 387 0.36 -14.43 15.00
N ILE A 388 -0.29 -13.63 14.13
CA ILE A 388 -0.20 -13.78 12.67
C ILE A 388 1.19 -13.38 12.11
N PHE A 389 1.98 -12.64 12.89
CA PHE A 389 3.35 -12.29 12.53
C PHE A 389 4.29 -13.37 13.08
N PHE A 390 5.02 -14.06 12.20
CA PHE A 390 5.96 -15.12 12.59
C PHE A 390 7.37 -14.84 12.07
N ASP A 391 8.36 -15.55 12.60
CA ASP A 391 9.74 -15.30 12.22
C ASP A 391 10.00 -15.53 10.72
N GLY A 392 10.58 -14.53 10.08
CA GLY A 392 10.78 -14.50 8.65
C GLY A 392 9.51 -14.31 7.81
N ALA A 393 8.37 -13.93 8.38
CA ALA A 393 7.21 -13.45 7.61
C ALA A 393 7.58 -12.15 6.87
N SER A 394 7.24 -12.10 5.58
CA SER A 394 7.34 -10.88 4.77
C SER A 394 6.00 -10.17 4.76
N GLY A 395 6.02 -8.83 4.74
CA GLY A 395 4.79 -8.04 4.64
C GLY A 395 4.98 -6.70 3.94
N LYS A 396 3.93 -5.89 4.00
CA LYS A 396 3.90 -4.46 3.67
C LYS A 396 3.01 -3.74 4.69
N MET A 397 3.45 -2.60 5.20
CA MET A 397 2.64 -1.67 5.98
C MET A 397 1.72 -0.88 5.05
N GLY A 398 0.43 -0.80 5.41
CA GLY A 398 -0.53 0.10 4.79
C GLY A 398 -0.49 1.45 5.50
N ALA A 399 -1.32 1.60 6.54
CA ALA A 399 -1.45 2.82 7.33
C ALA A 399 -1.63 2.53 8.83
N ILE A 400 -1.61 3.59 9.63
CA ILE A 400 -1.91 3.60 11.06
C ILE A 400 -2.84 4.78 11.35
N ASN A 401 -3.96 4.54 12.02
CA ASN A 401 -4.90 5.61 12.40
C ASN A 401 -4.61 6.17 13.82
N THR A 402 -5.38 7.17 14.24
CA THR A 402 -5.29 7.82 15.56
C THR A 402 -5.50 6.85 16.73
N TYR A 403 -6.18 5.71 16.52
CA TYR A 403 -6.43 4.69 17.54
C TYR A 403 -5.34 3.62 17.62
N ASN A 404 -4.22 3.79 16.91
CA ASN A 404 -3.13 2.82 16.75
C ASN A 404 -3.57 1.52 16.05
N GLU A 405 -4.60 1.57 15.22
CA GLU A 405 -5.00 0.43 14.38
C GLU A 405 -4.13 0.44 13.13
N ILE A 406 -3.21 -0.53 13.03
CA ILE A 406 -2.27 -0.67 11.91
C ILE A 406 -2.85 -1.67 10.92
N VAL A 407 -2.92 -1.30 9.65
CA VAL A 407 -3.32 -2.21 8.56
C VAL A 407 -2.17 -2.47 7.60
N GLY A 408 -2.25 -3.58 6.87
CA GLY A 408 -1.25 -3.93 5.86
C GLY A 408 -1.49 -5.34 5.33
N ARG A 409 -0.42 -5.98 4.84
CA ARG A 409 -0.43 -7.41 4.47
C ARG A 409 0.78 -8.15 4.99
N VAL A 410 0.60 -9.44 5.27
CA VAL A 410 1.66 -10.33 5.77
C VAL A 410 1.51 -11.73 5.19
N ASP A 411 2.63 -12.46 5.10
CA ASP A 411 2.62 -13.88 4.75
C ASP A 411 1.65 -14.67 5.66
N ALA A 412 0.84 -15.54 5.05
CA ALA A 412 -0.09 -16.46 5.71
C ALA A 412 0.38 -17.93 5.62
N GLU A 413 1.52 -18.17 4.97
CA GLU A 413 2.11 -19.50 4.82
C GLU A 413 3.57 -19.50 5.31
N LYS A 414 3.99 -20.58 5.99
CA LYS A 414 5.34 -20.70 6.54
C LYS A 414 6.33 -21.46 5.64
N VAL A 415 5.92 -21.83 4.42
CA VAL A 415 6.75 -22.59 3.47
C VAL A 415 8.08 -21.88 3.18
N ARG A 416 9.15 -22.62 2.91
CA ARG A 416 10.45 -22.03 2.61
C ARG A 416 10.39 -21.21 1.32
N ALA A 417 10.76 -19.93 1.39
CA ALA A 417 10.68 -19.04 0.25
C ALA A 417 11.92 -19.15 -0.65
N SER A 418 13.12 -19.23 -0.06
CA SER A 418 14.36 -19.44 -0.79
C SER A 418 14.37 -20.81 -1.49
N LYS A 419 14.74 -20.81 -2.77
CA LYS A 419 14.64 -21.95 -3.70
C LYS A 419 13.22 -22.56 -3.77
N GLY A 420 12.22 -21.83 -3.30
CA GLY A 420 10.82 -22.20 -3.30
C GLY A 420 9.97 -21.20 -4.09
N LYS A 421 8.71 -21.09 -3.69
CA LYS A 421 7.74 -20.14 -4.24
C LYS A 421 7.54 -18.96 -3.28
N PRO A 422 7.04 -17.81 -3.78
CA PRO A 422 6.49 -16.79 -2.92
C PRO A 422 5.37 -17.34 -2.02
N ARG A 423 5.32 -16.82 -0.79
CA ARG A 423 4.27 -17.18 0.18
C ARG A 423 3.00 -16.39 -0.13
N ARG A 424 1.86 -17.03 0.08
CA ARG A 424 0.56 -16.36 0.05
C ARG A 424 0.52 -15.28 1.12
N GLN A 425 0.02 -14.10 0.78
CA GLN A 425 -0.20 -13.00 1.72
C GLN A 425 -1.69 -12.75 1.95
N ARG A 426 -2.00 -12.21 3.12
CA ARG A 426 -3.34 -11.77 3.52
C ARG A 426 -3.25 -10.41 4.18
N ALA A 427 -4.31 -9.63 4.01
CA ALA A 427 -4.43 -8.36 4.70
C ALA A 427 -4.62 -8.59 6.20
N PHE A 428 -4.12 -7.66 7.01
CA PHE A 428 -4.26 -7.70 8.47
C PHE A 428 -4.72 -6.37 9.04
N ILE A 429 -5.25 -6.43 10.25
CA ILE A 429 -5.33 -5.31 11.19
C ILE A 429 -4.62 -5.71 12.50
N LEU A 430 -3.87 -4.78 13.07
CA LEU A 430 -3.18 -4.89 14.34
C LEU A 430 -3.56 -3.68 15.21
N PRO A 431 -4.41 -3.85 16.24
CA PRO A 431 -4.59 -2.84 17.28
C PRO A 431 -3.32 -2.79 18.13
N TYR A 432 -2.44 -1.83 17.85
CA TYR A 432 -1.11 -1.80 18.45
C TYR A 432 -1.13 -1.30 19.89
N ALA A 433 -0.56 -2.11 20.80
CA ALA A 433 -0.43 -1.79 22.22
C ALA A 433 0.80 -0.91 22.47
N LYS A 434 0.64 0.42 22.37
CA LYS A 434 1.72 1.37 22.71
C LYS A 434 2.14 1.16 24.17
N ASN A 435 3.44 0.95 24.40
CA ASN A 435 4.01 0.67 25.72
C ASN A 435 3.31 -0.49 26.45
N SER A 436 2.92 -1.53 25.70
CA SER A 436 2.21 -2.71 26.20
C SER A 436 0.81 -2.43 26.79
N LYS A 437 0.23 -1.26 26.50
CA LYS A 437 -1.13 -0.91 26.91
C LYS A 437 -2.09 -1.03 25.72
N VAL A 438 -2.99 -2.00 25.78
CA VAL A 438 -4.09 -2.16 24.83
C VAL A 438 -5.21 -1.19 25.19
N SER A 439 -5.69 -0.39 24.24
CA SER A 439 -6.83 0.52 24.45
C SER A 439 -8.14 -0.24 24.64
N GLU A 440 -9.14 0.41 25.23
CA GLU A 440 -10.45 -0.24 25.44
C GLU A 440 -11.17 -0.53 24.12
N ARG A 441 -11.05 0.38 23.14
CA ARG A 441 -11.49 0.16 21.76
C ARG A 441 -10.87 -1.09 21.16
N ALA A 442 -9.55 -1.24 21.28
CA ALA A 442 -8.83 -2.40 20.76
C ALA A 442 -9.28 -3.73 21.40
N LYS A 443 -9.54 -3.74 22.71
CA LYS A 443 -10.08 -4.92 23.40
C LYS A 443 -11.49 -5.24 22.93
N THR A 444 -12.35 -4.22 22.87
CA THR A 444 -13.77 -4.37 22.49
C THR A 444 -13.93 -4.89 21.07
N LEU A 445 -13.18 -4.33 20.11
CA LEU A 445 -13.35 -4.65 18.70
C LEU A 445 -12.56 -5.88 18.25
N PHE A 446 -11.38 -6.11 18.83
CA PHE A 446 -10.39 -7.05 18.28
C PHE A 446 -9.74 -7.97 19.32
N ASP A 447 -10.26 -8.06 20.55
CA ASP A 447 -9.62 -8.78 21.68
C ASP A 447 -8.17 -8.34 21.95
N GLY A 448 -7.79 -7.12 21.54
CA GLY A 448 -6.45 -6.60 21.73
C GLY A 448 -5.35 -7.34 20.96
N LYS A 449 -5.69 -8.09 19.91
CA LYS A 449 -4.74 -8.87 19.11
C LYS A 449 -4.91 -8.62 17.60
N ALA A 450 -3.90 -9.03 16.83
CA ALA A 450 -3.93 -8.94 15.39
C ALA A 450 -4.84 -9.99 14.75
N TRP A 451 -5.45 -9.64 13.63
CA TRP A 451 -6.34 -10.50 12.84
C TRP A 451 -6.00 -10.42 11.36
N TYR A 452 -6.20 -11.52 10.63
CA TYR A 452 -6.37 -11.42 9.18
C TYR A 452 -7.74 -10.79 8.90
N LEU A 453 -7.83 -9.87 7.93
CA LEU A 453 -9.11 -9.24 7.58
C LEU A 453 -10.13 -10.24 7.03
N ASP A 454 -9.64 -11.33 6.44
CA ASP A 454 -10.47 -12.47 6.05
C ASP A 454 -11.26 -13.06 7.24
N ASP A 455 -10.68 -13.12 8.44
CA ASP A 455 -11.37 -13.61 9.65
C ASP A 455 -12.43 -12.62 10.15
N LEU A 456 -12.23 -11.32 9.91
CA LEU A 456 -13.14 -10.26 10.34
C LEU A 456 -14.33 -10.06 9.38
N THR A 457 -14.26 -10.64 8.19
CA THR A 457 -15.33 -10.60 7.19
C THR A 457 -16.13 -11.90 7.13
N ASN A 458 -15.80 -12.88 7.99
CA ASN A 458 -16.45 -14.17 8.03
C ASN A 458 -17.55 -14.22 9.10
N GLY A 459 -18.64 -14.89 8.77
CA GLY A 459 -19.76 -15.14 9.70
C GLY A 459 -20.17 -16.61 9.71
N SER A 460 -20.89 -17.03 10.76
CA SER A 460 -21.31 -18.42 10.91
C SER A 460 -22.30 -18.84 9.82
N ASP A 461 -22.15 -20.10 9.38
CA ASP A 461 -23.06 -20.81 8.48
C ASP A 461 -24.23 -21.41 9.28
N SER A 462 -24.82 -20.61 10.17
CA SER A 462 -25.91 -21.12 11.01
C SER A 462 -27.17 -21.29 10.15
N SER A 463 -27.91 -22.38 10.37
CA SER A 463 -29.20 -22.66 9.72
C SER A 463 -30.31 -21.65 10.05
N ASP A 464 -29.97 -20.56 10.75
CA ASP A 464 -30.82 -19.42 10.98
C ASP A 464 -30.83 -18.52 9.73
N THR A 465 -31.98 -18.45 9.08
CA THR A 465 -32.19 -17.68 7.84
C THR A 465 -32.02 -16.17 8.00
N SER A 466 -31.77 -15.68 9.22
CA SER A 466 -31.45 -14.29 9.52
C SER A 466 -29.95 -13.95 9.57
N SER A 467 -29.04 -14.96 9.65
CA SER A 467 -27.58 -14.77 9.78
C SER A 467 -26.81 -14.84 8.45
N THR A 468 -27.50 -14.86 7.32
CA THR A 468 -26.99 -15.32 6.03
C THR A 468 -26.47 -14.21 5.10
N SER A 469 -26.80 -12.92 5.29
CA SER A 469 -26.50 -11.91 4.25
C SER A 469 -25.02 -11.56 4.12
N TYR A 470 -24.37 -11.01 5.16
CA TYR A 470 -23.00 -10.53 5.03
C TYR A 470 -21.96 -11.63 4.87
N SER A 471 -22.11 -12.78 5.55
CA SER A 471 -21.13 -13.88 5.41
C SER A 471 -21.15 -14.48 4.01
N GLN A 472 -22.34 -14.71 3.45
CA GLN A 472 -22.47 -15.26 2.10
C GLN A 472 -22.00 -14.26 1.04
N GLU A 473 -22.30 -12.97 1.21
CA GLU A 473 -21.82 -11.91 0.32
C GLU A 473 -20.30 -11.74 0.42
N ASN A 474 -19.76 -11.65 1.64
CA ASN A 474 -18.32 -11.54 1.89
C ASN A 474 -17.57 -12.80 1.45
N ASN A 475 -18.21 -13.97 1.41
CA ASN A 475 -17.57 -15.20 0.93
C ASN A 475 -17.25 -15.15 -0.58
N ARG A 476 -17.63 -14.10 -1.30
CA ARG A 476 -17.12 -13.81 -2.65
C ARG A 476 -15.71 -13.24 -2.64
N PHE A 477 -15.19 -12.79 -1.50
CA PHE A 477 -13.94 -12.04 -1.43
C PHE A 477 -12.88 -12.74 -0.57
N ARG A 478 -11.61 -12.53 -0.92
CA ARG A 478 -10.44 -12.78 -0.05
C ARG A 478 -9.56 -11.54 -0.03
N ILE A 479 -9.38 -10.95 1.14
CA ILE A 479 -8.71 -9.67 1.32
C ILE A 479 -7.19 -9.89 1.36
N ILE A 480 -6.50 -9.37 0.35
CA ILE A 480 -5.09 -9.66 0.08
C ILE A 480 -4.17 -8.49 0.39
N ASP A 481 -4.70 -7.27 0.44
CA ASP A 481 -3.98 -6.06 0.80
C ASP A 481 -4.92 -5.07 1.50
N ALA A 482 -4.42 -4.40 2.52
CA ALA A 482 -5.09 -3.25 3.13
C ALA A 482 -4.13 -2.07 3.04
N SER A 483 -4.50 -1.09 2.21
CA SER A 483 -3.61 0.03 1.87
C SER A 483 -3.73 1.16 2.86
N ASP A 484 -4.92 1.38 3.42
CA ASP A 484 -5.22 2.55 4.24
C ASP A 484 -6.40 2.33 5.19
N ILE A 485 -6.47 3.08 6.29
CA ILE A 485 -7.52 3.03 7.31
C ILE A 485 -7.74 4.44 7.88
N ASN A 486 -9.01 4.84 8.04
CA ASN A 486 -9.34 6.11 8.69
C ASN A 486 -9.69 5.94 10.18
N ASP A 487 -9.95 7.05 10.87
CA ASP A 487 -10.23 7.04 12.31
C ASP A 487 -11.60 6.43 12.63
N ALA A 488 -12.55 6.51 11.69
CA ALA A 488 -13.84 5.83 11.79
C ALA A 488 -13.76 4.29 11.69
N GLY A 489 -12.59 3.73 11.36
CA GLY A 489 -12.34 2.29 11.26
C GLY A 489 -12.66 1.67 9.88
N VAL A 490 -12.93 2.51 8.87
CA VAL A 490 -13.17 2.07 7.47
C VAL A 490 -11.83 1.85 6.77
N ILE A 491 -11.69 0.72 6.06
CA ILE A 491 -10.42 0.29 5.45
C ILE A 491 -10.55 0.29 3.92
N SER A 492 -9.57 0.90 3.25
CA SER A 492 -9.35 0.74 1.80
C SER A 492 -8.46 -0.47 1.56
N ALA A 493 -8.94 -1.41 0.75
CA ALA A 493 -8.30 -2.70 0.56
C ALA A 493 -8.42 -3.20 -0.89
N THR A 494 -7.70 -4.28 -1.15
CA THR A 494 -7.78 -5.06 -2.39
C THR A 494 -8.18 -6.49 -2.05
N ALA A 495 -9.08 -7.06 -2.86
CA ALA A 495 -9.55 -8.42 -2.72
C ALA A 495 -9.41 -9.23 -4.01
N LEU A 496 -9.28 -10.55 -3.86
CA LEU A 496 -9.63 -11.51 -4.91
C LEU A 496 -11.13 -11.77 -4.83
N LYS A 497 -11.85 -11.57 -5.94
CA LYS A 497 -13.29 -11.80 -6.05
C LYS A 497 -13.57 -13.05 -6.86
N CYS A 498 -14.37 -13.95 -6.28
CA CYS A 498 -14.99 -15.07 -6.96
C CYS A 498 -16.47 -14.73 -7.19
N HIS A 499 -16.92 -14.63 -8.45
CA HIS A 499 -18.27 -14.13 -8.75
C HIS A 499 -19.37 -14.98 -8.13
N SER A 500 -19.27 -16.32 -8.25
CA SER A 500 -20.18 -17.30 -7.65
C SER A 500 -19.98 -17.53 -6.15
N GLY A 501 -18.95 -16.93 -5.55
CA GLY A 501 -18.53 -17.25 -4.18
C GLY A 501 -17.54 -18.41 -4.13
N TYR A 502 -16.67 -18.42 -3.11
CA TYR A 502 -15.77 -19.54 -2.87
C TYR A 502 -16.54 -20.76 -2.36
N LYS A 503 -16.08 -21.97 -2.70
CA LYS A 503 -16.78 -23.23 -2.36
C LYS A 503 -17.08 -23.41 -0.87
N THR A 504 -16.20 -22.87 -0.01
CA THR A 504 -16.35 -22.84 1.45
C THR A 504 -15.88 -21.50 1.97
N THR A 505 -16.13 -21.22 3.25
CA THR A 505 -15.62 -20.03 3.94
C THR A 505 -14.13 -20.11 4.27
N ALA A 506 -13.46 -21.24 4.01
CA ALA A 506 -12.04 -21.39 4.34
C ALA A 506 -11.14 -20.39 3.59
N ASN A 507 -10.05 -19.99 4.25
CA ASN A 507 -9.07 -19.03 3.74
C ASN A 507 -8.39 -19.46 2.43
N ASN A 508 -8.32 -20.77 2.18
CA ASN A 508 -7.72 -21.41 1.01
C ASN A 508 -8.75 -22.16 0.14
N ALA A 509 -10.04 -21.88 0.32
CA ALA A 509 -11.09 -22.42 -0.51
C ALA A 509 -10.85 -22.12 -2.00
N THR A 510 -11.32 -22.99 -2.88
CA THR A 510 -11.20 -22.79 -4.33
C THR A 510 -12.36 -21.96 -4.87
N CYS A 511 -12.08 -21.10 -5.86
CA CYS A 511 -13.09 -20.45 -6.68
C CYS A 511 -13.41 -21.35 -7.88
N SER A 512 -14.69 -21.57 -8.17
CA SER A 512 -15.12 -22.37 -9.33
C SER A 512 -14.99 -21.61 -10.66
N ASP A 513 -15.01 -20.28 -10.60
CA ASP A 513 -14.86 -19.38 -11.75
C ASP A 513 -13.49 -18.68 -11.75
N LYS A 514 -13.29 -17.72 -12.65
CA LYS A 514 -12.10 -16.87 -12.68
C LYS A 514 -12.12 -15.88 -11.52
N GLU A 515 -11.01 -15.81 -10.77
CA GLU A 515 -10.81 -14.76 -9.77
C GLU A 515 -10.51 -13.40 -10.43
N GLU A 516 -11.12 -12.34 -9.92
CA GLU A 516 -10.86 -10.96 -10.33
C GLU A 516 -10.18 -10.19 -9.19
N VAL A 517 -9.31 -9.23 -9.53
CA VAL A 517 -8.66 -8.37 -8.54
C VAL A 517 -9.41 -7.06 -8.47
N VAL A 518 -9.97 -6.77 -7.29
CA VAL A 518 -10.93 -5.67 -7.12
C VAL A 518 -10.58 -4.79 -5.93
N ALA A 519 -10.79 -3.48 -6.09
CA ALA A 519 -10.77 -2.54 -4.98
C ALA A 519 -12.01 -2.74 -4.12
N VAL A 520 -11.84 -2.77 -2.81
CA VAL A 520 -12.92 -2.93 -1.85
C VAL A 520 -12.77 -1.95 -0.70
N LYS A 521 -13.92 -1.54 -0.15
CA LYS A 521 -14.06 -0.81 1.10
C LYS A 521 -14.58 -1.78 2.15
N LEU A 522 -13.87 -1.93 3.26
CA LEU A 522 -14.35 -2.70 4.41
C LEU A 522 -15.00 -1.71 5.38
N ILE A 523 -16.31 -1.85 5.56
CA ILE A 523 -17.13 -0.97 6.40
C ILE A 523 -17.47 -1.73 7.69
N PRO A 524 -17.15 -1.18 8.87
CA PRO A 524 -17.57 -1.73 10.15
C PRO A 524 -19.07 -2.02 10.20
N ILE A 525 -19.46 -3.19 10.72
CA ILE A 525 -20.87 -3.52 10.94
C ILE A 525 -21.29 -2.98 12.31
N LYS A 526 -22.33 -2.15 12.33
CA LYS A 526 -22.82 -1.46 13.52
C LYS A 526 -23.14 -2.44 14.66
N GLY A 527 -22.69 -2.12 15.87
CA GLY A 527 -22.89 -2.88 17.09
C GLY A 527 -22.13 -4.21 17.17
N LYS A 528 -21.25 -4.53 16.21
CA LYS A 528 -20.43 -5.75 16.24
C LYS A 528 -19.13 -5.51 17.00
N THR A 529 -18.71 -6.54 17.72
CA THR A 529 -17.52 -6.54 18.59
C THR A 529 -16.68 -7.78 18.34
N ALA A 530 -15.59 -7.95 19.07
CA ALA A 530 -14.74 -9.14 18.98
C ALA A 530 -15.52 -10.46 19.20
N LYS A 531 -16.61 -10.43 19.97
CA LYS A 531 -17.51 -11.60 20.20
C LYS A 531 -18.19 -12.09 18.93
N ASN A 532 -18.24 -11.29 17.87
CA ASN A 532 -18.87 -11.63 16.59
C ASN A 532 -17.88 -12.16 15.56
N ILE A 533 -16.59 -12.20 15.88
CA ILE A 533 -15.55 -12.72 14.97
C ILE A 533 -15.65 -14.23 14.89
N VAL A 534 -15.79 -14.75 13.68
CA VAL A 534 -15.73 -16.19 13.39
C VAL A 534 -14.52 -16.42 12.49
N PRO A 535 -13.38 -16.91 13.00
CA PRO A 535 -12.18 -17.11 12.19
C PRO A 535 -12.44 -18.07 11.02
N ARG A 536 -11.79 -17.84 9.88
CA ARG A 536 -11.90 -18.76 8.74
C ARG A 536 -10.97 -19.95 8.93
N ASP A 537 -11.48 -21.13 8.63
CA ASP A 537 -10.67 -22.35 8.63
C ASP A 537 -9.62 -22.34 7.51
N VAL A 538 -8.66 -23.26 7.63
CA VAL A 538 -7.73 -23.61 6.55
C VAL A 538 -7.91 -25.09 6.23
N GLU A 539 -8.42 -25.37 5.03
CA GLU A 539 -8.64 -26.73 4.55
C GLU A 539 -7.30 -27.48 4.43
N LYS A 540 -7.24 -28.67 5.03
CA LYS A 540 -6.12 -29.60 4.90
C LYS A 540 -6.42 -30.55 3.75
N THR A 541 -5.92 -30.29 2.55
CA THR A 541 -5.96 -31.29 1.47
C THR A 541 -5.02 -32.45 1.82
N PRO A 542 -5.50 -33.71 1.86
CA PRO A 542 -4.63 -34.87 2.05
C PRO A 542 -3.64 -34.97 0.89
N THR A 543 -2.34 -34.91 1.19
CA THR A 543 -1.28 -35.08 0.19
C THR A 543 -1.25 -36.53 -0.29
N LYS A 544 -2.04 -36.90 -1.30
CA LYS A 544 -1.75 -38.10 -2.10
C LYS A 544 -0.58 -37.77 -3.03
N ARG A 545 0.62 -38.20 -2.63
CA ARG A 545 1.82 -38.14 -3.48
C ARG A 545 1.70 -39.22 -4.56
N ASN A 546 1.04 -38.90 -5.67
CA ASN A 546 1.34 -39.56 -6.93
C ASN A 546 2.42 -38.73 -7.62
N GLY A 547 3.62 -39.29 -7.72
CA GLY A 547 4.72 -38.69 -8.45
C GLY A 547 4.37 -38.59 -9.93
N ALA A 548 4.14 -37.38 -10.43
CA ALA A 548 4.38 -36.97 -11.81
C ALA A 548 4.12 -35.45 -11.93
N GLY A 549 5.09 -34.74 -12.53
CA GLY A 549 4.97 -33.47 -13.26
C GLY A 549 3.98 -32.39 -12.83
N LEU A 550 4.52 -31.23 -12.41
CA LEU A 550 4.15 -29.88 -12.87
C LEU A 550 2.64 -29.48 -12.92
N GLY A 551 1.74 -30.10 -12.15
CA GLY A 551 0.28 -29.96 -12.31
C GLY A 551 -0.50 -29.17 -11.24
N LEU A 552 0.07 -28.13 -10.61
CA LEU A 552 -0.67 -27.26 -9.65
C LEU A 552 -0.37 -25.76 -9.84
N PHE A 553 -0.14 -25.32 -11.08
CA PHE A 553 0.16 -23.91 -11.39
C PHE A 553 -1.07 -23.03 -11.63
N THR A 554 -2.30 -23.54 -11.51
CA THR A 554 -3.50 -22.81 -11.93
C THR A 554 -4.18 -21.95 -10.86
N ALA A 555 -3.77 -22.01 -9.58
CA ALA A 555 -4.37 -21.19 -8.51
C ALA A 555 -3.45 -20.07 -7.97
N PHE A 556 -2.27 -19.87 -8.56
CA PHE A 556 -1.32 -18.84 -8.14
C PHE A 556 -0.84 -18.02 -9.35
N GLY A 557 -1.65 -17.03 -9.73
CA GLY A 557 -1.16 -15.81 -10.37
C GLY A 557 -0.54 -15.93 -11.76
N LEU A 558 -1.34 -16.32 -12.75
CA LEU A 558 -1.15 -15.94 -14.15
C LEU A 558 -2.51 -15.53 -14.74
N ILE A 559 -2.98 -14.32 -14.45
CA ILE A 559 -3.97 -13.67 -15.32
C ILE A 559 -3.17 -12.91 -16.37
N ILE A 560 -3.04 -13.53 -17.53
CA ILE A 560 -2.46 -12.99 -18.75
C ILE A 560 -3.36 -11.84 -19.26
N LEU A 561 -2.72 -10.82 -19.85
CA LEU A 561 -3.33 -9.69 -20.56
C LEU A 561 -4.64 -10.07 -21.29
N SER A 562 -5.74 -9.36 -20.99
CA SER A 562 -6.91 -9.35 -21.87
C SER A 562 -6.76 -8.21 -22.88
N ILE A 563 -6.09 -8.44 -24.01
CA ILE A 563 -6.13 -7.51 -25.16
C ILE A 563 -7.27 -7.97 -26.08
N THR A 564 -8.43 -7.34 -26.01
CA THR A 564 -9.36 -7.33 -27.14
C THR A 564 -8.81 -6.39 -28.21
N ARG A 565 -8.11 -6.94 -29.22
CA ARG A 565 -7.74 -6.22 -30.43
C ARG A 565 -9.01 -5.89 -31.23
N ASN A 566 -9.46 -4.64 -31.18
CA ASN A 566 -10.28 -4.06 -32.24
C ASN A 566 -9.41 -3.13 -33.10
N VAL A 567 -8.41 -3.71 -33.76
CA VAL A 567 -7.67 -3.00 -34.82
C VAL A 567 -8.45 -3.22 -36.10
N LYS A 568 -9.32 -2.27 -36.46
CA LYS A 568 -9.76 -2.11 -37.85
C LYS A 568 -8.53 -1.79 -38.69
N THR A 569 -8.06 -2.77 -39.43
CA THR A 569 -7.03 -2.62 -40.47
C THR A 569 -7.52 -1.62 -41.52
N ARG A 570 -7.03 -0.37 -41.46
CA ARG A 570 -7.00 0.48 -42.64
C ARG A 570 -5.83 0.02 -43.50
N LYS A 571 -6.13 -0.64 -44.62
CA LYS A 571 -5.17 -0.86 -45.71
C LYS A 571 -4.70 0.50 -46.21
N ILE A 572 -3.41 0.78 -46.06
CA ILE A 572 -2.72 1.81 -46.83
C ILE A 572 -2.17 1.09 -48.06
N ASN A 573 -2.79 1.34 -49.22
CA ASN A 573 -2.21 0.97 -50.51
C ASN A 573 -1.10 1.97 -50.81
N ILE A 574 0.11 1.45 -50.96
CA ILE A 574 1.22 2.17 -51.59
C ILE A 574 1.09 1.91 -53.10
N LYS A 575 0.96 2.98 -53.88
CA LYS A 575 1.41 3.02 -55.27
C LYS A 575 2.49 4.07 -55.36
#